data_AF-A0AAD9XYR5-F1
#
_entry.id   AF-A0AAD9XYR5-F1
#
_cell.length_a   1.000
_cell.length_b   1.000
_cell.length_c   1.000
_cell.angle_alpha   90.00
_cell.angle_beta   90.00
_cell.angle_gamma   90.00
#
_symmetry.space_group_name_H-M   'P 1'
#
loop_
_entity.id
_entity.type
_entity.pdbx_description
1 polymer ?
#
loop_
_entity_poly.entity_id
_entity_poly.type
_entity_poly.pdbx_seq_one_letter_code
_entity_poly.pdbx_strand_id
1 'polypeptide(L)'
;MGTPPRTCRLTIAKHSAHPDHTRHNCCVQYQYGAAWYYHEALTVNTCKDYYGNRATVDSGTCLQKPGISIDGSEFESWCQSEGRLKMNLNVYNIGAGYRGSC
;
A
#
# COMPACT_ATOMS: atom_id res chain seq x y z
N MET A 1 -18.59 24.21 -31.11
CA MET A 1 -17.77 23.01 -31.41
C MET A 1 -17.52 22.30 -30.08
N GLY A 2 -18.40 21.37 -29.72
CA GLY A 2 -18.33 20.63 -28.46
C GLY A 2 -17.88 19.20 -28.72
N THR A 3 -16.80 18.78 -28.08
CA THR A 3 -16.30 17.40 -28.12
C THR A 3 -17.26 16.49 -27.35
N PRO A 4 -17.67 15.32 -27.91
CA PRO A 4 -18.65 14.45 -27.27
C PRO A 4 -18.09 13.70 -26.04
N PRO A 5 -18.97 13.29 -25.10
CA PRO A 5 -18.59 12.54 -23.90
C PRO A 5 -18.11 11.14 -24.27
N ARG A 6 -17.00 10.71 -23.66
CA ARG A 6 -16.39 9.39 -23.91
C ARG A 6 -17.28 8.30 -23.32
N THR A 7 -17.92 7.56 -24.23
CA THR A 7 -18.67 6.34 -23.99
C THR A 7 -17.79 5.28 -23.33
N CYS A 8 -18.15 4.82 -22.12
CA CYS A 8 -17.56 3.63 -21.51
C CYS A 8 -17.95 2.38 -22.29
N ARG A 9 -17.06 1.90 -23.16
CA ARG A 9 -17.21 0.61 -23.83
C ARG A 9 -16.83 -0.50 -22.85
N LEU A 10 -17.82 -1.28 -22.41
CA LEU A 10 -17.58 -2.54 -21.70
C LEU A 10 -16.71 -3.44 -22.59
N THR A 11 -15.48 -3.69 -22.13
CA THR A 11 -14.66 -4.78 -22.64
C THR A 11 -14.48 -5.74 -21.49
N ILE A 12 -15.01 -6.95 -21.62
CA ILE A 12 -14.81 -8.04 -20.67
C ILE A 12 -13.32 -8.42 -20.76
N ALA A 13 -12.52 -7.91 -19.82
CA ALA A 13 -11.13 -8.29 -19.65
C ALA A 13 -11.00 -9.04 -18.32
N LYS A 14 -10.65 -10.34 -18.43
CA LYS A 14 -10.06 -11.19 -17.40
C LYS A 14 -9.36 -10.37 -16.31
N HIS A 15 -9.77 -10.54 -15.05
CA HIS A 15 -8.96 -10.23 -13.86
C HIS A 15 -8.12 -8.94 -14.00
N SER A 16 -8.78 -7.80 -14.17
CA SER A 16 -8.09 -6.51 -14.24
C SER A 16 -7.65 -6.12 -12.83
N ALA A 17 -6.49 -6.63 -12.40
CA ALA A 17 -5.69 -5.99 -11.36
C ALA A 17 -5.54 -4.52 -11.77
N HIS A 18 -5.94 -3.60 -10.89
CA HIS A 18 -5.81 -2.17 -11.16
C HIS A 18 -4.32 -1.85 -11.40
N PRO A 19 -3.97 -0.90 -12.30
CA PRO A 19 -2.69 -0.88 -13.02
C PRO A 19 -1.42 -0.54 -12.22
N ASP A 20 -1.43 -0.49 -10.88
CA ASP A 20 -0.18 -0.29 -10.12
C ASP A 20 -0.25 -0.79 -8.67
N HIS A 21 -0.52 -2.08 -8.47
CA HIS A 21 -0.39 -2.73 -7.15
C HIS A 21 1.08 -2.88 -6.73
N THR A 22 2.03 -2.36 -7.51
CA THR A 22 3.46 -2.49 -7.27
C THR A 22 3.95 -1.66 -6.09
N ARG A 23 3.22 -0.60 -5.71
CA ARG A 23 3.57 0.32 -4.63
C ARG A 23 2.70 0.08 -3.41
N HIS A 24 3.30 -0.45 -2.35
CA HIS A 24 2.64 -0.69 -1.07
C HIS A 24 3.01 0.37 -0.04
N ASN A 25 2.08 0.69 0.85
CA ASN A 25 2.33 1.57 1.98
C ASN A 25 1.60 1.10 3.24
N CYS A 26 2.16 1.41 4.40
CA CYS A 26 1.51 1.17 5.67
C CYS A 26 0.60 2.35 6.04
N CYS A 27 -0.53 2.02 6.64
CA CYS A 27 -1.57 2.96 7.04
C CYS A 27 -1.85 2.82 8.53
N VAL A 28 -2.16 3.92 9.19
CA VAL A 28 -2.53 3.93 10.60
C VAL A 28 -3.87 4.62 10.80
N GLN A 29 -4.65 4.12 11.75
CA GLN A 29 -5.87 4.74 12.22
C GLN A 29 -5.72 4.98 13.71
N TYR A 30 -5.78 6.24 14.15
CA TYR A 30 -5.57 6.61 15.55
C TYR A 30 -6.78 6.34 16.45
N GLN A 31 -7.99 6.31 15.88
CA GLN A 31 -9.24 6.13 16.62
C GLN A 31 -10.21 5.26 15.82
N TYR A 32 -11.04 4.47 16.51
CA TYR A 32 -12.06 3.65 15.87
C TYR A 32 -12.99 4.50 14.99
N GLY A 33 -13.13 4.13 13.71
CA GLY A 33 -13.98 4.83 12.75
C GLY A 33 -13.41 6.16 12.23
N ALA A 34 -12.18 6.54 12.62
CA ALA A 34 -11.52 7.72 12.08
C ALA A 34 -10.87 7.47 10.71
N ALA A 35 -10.41 8.54 10.08
CA ALA A 35 -9.65 8.46 8.84
C ALA A 35 -8.37 7.64 9.00
N TRP A 36 -7.96 7.01 7.91
CA TRP A 36 -6.67 6.35 7.80
C TRP A 36 -5.63 7.32 7.29
N TYR A 37 -4.43 7.22 7.83
CA TYR A 37 -3.30 8.08 7.50
C TYR A 37 -2.14 7.25 6.99
N TYR A 38 -1.56 7.71 5.88
CA TYR A 38 -0.31 7.17 5.39
C TYR A 38 0.81 7.40 6.40
N HIS A 39 1.56 6.36 6.72
CA HIS A 39 2.68 6.44 7.66
C HIS A 39 3.99 6.07 6.95
N GLU A 40 4.74 7.10 6.54
CA GLU A 40 5.97 6.95 5.76
C GLU A 40 7.04 6.14 6.49
N ALA A 41 7.40 6.52 7.72
CA ALA A 41 8.47 5.82 8.45
C ALA A 41 8.17 4.33 8.65
N LEU A 42 6.92 3.99 8.99
CA LEU A 42 6.47 2.60 9.10
C LEU A 42 6.60 1.88 7.76
N THR A 43 6.15 2.49 6.67
CA THR A 43 6.28 1.93 5.31
C THR A 43 7.72 1.65 4.93
N VAL A 44 8.62 2.61 5.17
CA VAL A 44 10.05 2.50 4.85
C VAL A 44 10.71 1.40 5.68
N ASN A 45 10.40 1.31 6.97
CA ASN A 45 10.96 0.28 7.84
C ASN A 45 10.44 -1.11 7.45
N THR A 46 9.13 -1.28 7.27
CA THR A 46 8.54 -2.55 6.82
C THR A 46 9.14 -2.99 5.49
N CYS A 47 9.34 -2.06 4.55
CA CYS A 47 9.93 -2.38 3.25
C CYS A 47 11.38 -2.86 3.37
N LYS A 48 12.21 -2.17 4.17
CA LYS A 48 13.62 -2.52 4.35
C LYS A 48 13.78 -3.86 5.07
N ASP A 49 13.02 -4.06 6.14
CA ASP A 49 13.22 -5.19 7.04
C ASP A 49 12.66 -6.51 6.50
N TYR A 50 11.53 -6.47 5.79
CA TYR A 50 10.84 -7.68 5.31
C TYR A 50 10.89 -7.88 3.79
N TYR A 51 11.17 -6.80 3.05
CA TYR A 51 11.10 -6.80 1.60
C TYR A 51 12.34 -6.26 0.89
N GLY A 52 13.46 -5.96 1.56
CA GLY A 52 14.67 -5.42 0.91
C GLY A 52 15.20 -6.27 -0.28
N ASN A 53 14.92 -7.57 -0.28
CA ASN A 53 15.25 -8.47 -1.40
C ASN A 53 14.19 -8.46 -2.52
N ARG A 54 12.93 -8.15 -2.21
CA ARG A 54 11.74 -8.24 -3.09
C ARG A 54 11.25 -6.88 -3.61
N ALA A 55 11.62 -5.79 -2.96
CA ALA A 55 11.18 -4.42 -3.22
C ALA A 55 12.31 -3.43 -2.97
N THR A 56 12.06 -2.17 -3.33
CA THR A 56 12.88 -1.01 -3.03
C THR A 56 12.00 0.11 -2.50
N VAL A 57 12.53 0.94 -1.62
CA VAL A 57 11.81 2.14 -1.17
C VAL A 57 11.84 3.19 -2.30
N ASP A 58 10.68 3.63 -2.75
CA ASP A 58 10.51 4.70 -3.73
C ASP A 58 9.51 5.72 -3.20
N SER A 59 9.94 6.96 -3.02
CA SER A 59 9.09 8.08 -2.55
C SER A 59 8.27 7.74 -1.31
N GLY A 60 8.88 7.07 -0.32
CA GLY A 60 8.22 6.64 0.92
C GLY A 60 7.30 5.42 0.78
N THR A 61 7.14 4.86 -0.41
CA THR A 61 6.38 3.63 -0.67
C THR A 61 7.30 2.43 -0.91
N CYS A 62 6.82 1.23 -0.66
CA CYS A 62 7.53 -0.01 -0.97
C CYS A 62 7.20 -0.45 -2.39
N LEU A 63 8.11 -0.20 -3.33
CA LEU A 63 7.97 -0.53 -4.74
C LEU A 63 8.50 -1.93 -5.02
N GLN A 64 7.63 -2.81 -5.49
CA GLN A 64 7.97 -4.18 -5.92
C GLN A 64 9.03 -4.17 -7.03
N LYS A 65 10.00 -5.08 -6.95
CA LYS A 65 10.95 -5.30 -8.04
C LYS A 65 10.23 -5.97 -9.24
N PRO A 66 10.67 -5.70 -10.47
CA PRO A 66 10.07 -6.31 -11.66
C PRO A 66 10.05 -7.85 -11.56
N GLY A 67 8.89 -8.45 -11.80
CA GLY A 67 8.70 -9.91 -11.77
C GLY A 67 8.52 -10.51 -10.37
N ILE A 68 8.48 -9.71 -9.31
CA ILE A 68 8.19 -10.15 -7.94
C ILE A 68 6.85 -9.56 -7.51
N SER A 69 5.94 -10.42 -7.04
CA SER A 69 4.68 -9.99 -6.43
C SER A 69 4.81 -9.93 -4.92
N ILE A 70 4.34 -8.84 -4.32
CA ILE A 70 4.12 -8.74 -2.86
C ILE A 70 2.62 -8.88 -2.61
N ASP A 71 2.26 -9.85 -1.76
CA ASP A 71 0.89 -10.00 -1.31
C ASP A 71 0.52 -8.87 -0.34
N GLY A 72 -0.63 -8.25 -0.55
CA GLY A 72 -1.09 -7.12 0.27
C GLY A 72 -1.41 -7.51 1.71
N SER A 73 -1.88 -8.74 1.93
CA SER A 73 -2.24 -9.25 3.27
C SER A 73 -0.98 -9.61 4.06
N GLU A 74 0.02 -10.18 3.39
CA GLU A 74 1.37 -10.35 3.94
C GLU A 74 1.96 -8.99 4.31
N PHE A 75 1.87 -7.99 3.43
CA PHE A 75 2.39 -6.65 3.67
C PHE A 75 1.71 -5.98 4.86
N GLU A 76 0.38 -6.09 4.96
CA GLU A 76 -0.39 -5.62 6.11
C GLU A 76 0.07 -6.23 7.43
N SER A 77 0.28 -7.55 7.44
CA SER A 77 0.73 -8.27 8.63
C SER A 77 2.10 -7.76 9.11
N TRP A 78 3.00 -7.46 8.16
CA TRP A 78 4.30 -6.88 8.49
C TRP A 78 4.22 -5.41 8.92
N CYS A 79 3.33 -4.60 8.34
CA CYS A 79 3.05 -3.25 8.85
C CYS A 79 2.58 -3.29 10.31
N GLN A 80 1.67 -4.21 10.64
CA GLN A 80 1.19 -4.40 12.01
C GLN A 80 2.33 -4.83 12.95
N SER A 81 3.14 -5.81 12.53
CA SER A 81 4.27 -6.30 13.31
C SER A 81 5.31 -5.20 13.57
N GLU A 82 5.75 -4.50 12.51
CA GLU A 82 6.72 -3.40 12.59
C GLU A 82 6.20 -2.26 13.47
N GLY A 83 4.95 -1.86 13.25
CA GLY A 83 4.33 -0.74 13.96
C GLY A 83 4.08 -1.03 15.44
N ARG A 84 3.60 -2.23 15.79
CA ARG A 84 3.33 -2.61 17.19
C ARG A 84 4.59 -3.00 17.94
N LEU A 85 5.48 -3.80 17.36
CA LEU A 85 6.56 -4.44 18.10
C LEU A 85 7.86 -3.64 18.11
N LYS A 86 8.18 -2.91 17.01
CA LYS A 86 9.44 -2.18 16.90
C LYS A 86 9.28 -0.68 17.07
N MET A 87 8.25 -0.10 16.45
CA MET A 87 7.99 1.34 16.53
C MET A 87 7.13 1.73 17.75
N ASN A 88 6.50 0.76 18.41
CA ASN A 88 5.61 0.98 19.57
C ASN A 88 4.53 2.04 19.30
N LEU A 89 3.90 1.99 18.11
CA LEU A 89 2.90 2.95 17.70
C LEU A 89 1.63 2.82 18.54
N ASN A 90 1.28 3.91 19.23
CA ASN A 90 0.02 4.04 19.95
C ASN A 90 -1.10 4.49 18.99
N VAL A 91 -1.63 3.52 18.23
CA VAL A 91 -2.70 3.72 17.25
C VAL A 91 -3.81 2.69 17.46
N TYR A 92 -5.02 2.98 17.00
CA TYR A 92 -6.14 2.05 17.09
C TYR A 92 -5.95 0.84 16.16
N ASN A 93 -5.70 1.08 14.87
CA ASN A 93 -5.41 0.05 13.88
C ASN A 93 -4.18 0.39 13.02
N ILE A 94 -3.56 -0.66 12.48
CA ILE A 94 -2.52 -0.58 11.45
C ILE A 94 -2.97 -1.47 10.29
N GLY A 95 -2.86 -0.94 9.08
CA GLY A 95 -3.28 -1.60 7.84
C GLY A 95 -2.26 -1.39 6.73
N ALA A 96 -2.60 -1.86 5.53
CA ALA A 96 -1.85 -1.58 4.30
C ALA A 96 -2.73 -0.85 3.28
N GLY A 97 -2.07 -0.11 2.41
CA GLY A 97 -2.65 0.57 1.26
C GLY A 97 -1.68 0.59 0.09
N TYR A 98 -2.08 1.25 -0.99
CA TYR A 98 -1.31 1.30 -2.22
C TYR A 98 -1.11 2.73 -2.69
N ARG A 99 0.00 2.98 -3.39
CA ARG A 99 0.33 4.27 -4.03
C ARG A 99 0.34 5.48 -3.10
N GLY A 100 0.68 5.29 -1.82
CA GLY A 100 0.70 6.35 -0.80
C GLY A 100 -0.68 6.72 -0.27
N SER A 101 -1.69 5.88 -0.52
CA SER A 101 -3.07 6.10 -0.08
C SER A 101 -3.52 5.07 0.96
N CYS A 102 -4.50 5.49 1.75
CA CYS A 102 -5.25 4.77 2.76
C CYS A 102 -6.71 5.29 2.67
#